data_AF-A0A2I1GCT2-F1
#
_entry.id   AF-A0A2I1GCT2-F1
#
_cell.length_a   1.000
_cell.length_b   1.000
_cell.length_c   1.000
_cell.angle_alpha   90.00
_cell.angle_beta   90.00
_cell.angle_gamma   90.00
#
_symmetry.space_group_name_H-M   'P 1'
#
loop_
_entity.id
_entity.type
_entity.pdbx_description
1 polymer ?
#
loop_
_entity_poly.entity_id
_entity_poly.type
_entity_poly.pdbx_seq_one_letter_code
_entity_poly.pdbx_strand_id
1 'polypeptide(L)'
;MNSLALNIKSKGPFELNLPKKATEKFHLSALKLTDIPQIVSLLGPTNINSIDIHKNTSSLPNPYTLSDAEWFVNKCIVEYTKTLQCNIWAIRNSNEEYIGCIGLHEILKEKYAVDDDQDKKLFNESYEIGYYISSEYRGLGIVSAAANFICNEIAFKELHLNYIIGMAFANNDQSHNVLKRCGFKFVKLLKDALKKGDEMRDVYFNREIHLSALKLTDIPQIVSLLGPTNINSIDIHENTFTLPNPYTLSNTERFVNKCIVEYTKTLQCNKWAIRNSNDEFIGCIGLLQIKEKYIIEDDQDKKLFNESYEIGYYISSEYRGLGIVSAAANFICNEIAFKELHLDYIIGMTFVNNEQSHNVLKRCGFNLVKLLKGVIKKGDEMRDVYLFIKEREVEQTHNILLFALMNLGQIPYQIKQSLVSVSIHY
;
A
#
# COMPACT_ATOMS: atom_id res chain seq x y z
N MET A 1 20.70 4.26 42.85
CA MET A 1 21.10 4.73 41.50
C MET A 1 19.88 4.61 40.61
N ASN A 2 19.24 5.73 40.25
CA ASN A 2 18.15 5.72 39.27
C ASN A 2 18.74 5.24 37.94
N SER A 3 18.29 4.09 37.44
CA SER A 3 18.61 3.66 36.09
C SER A 3 18.10 4.74 35.14
N LEU A 4 19.00 5.42 34.44
CA LEU A 4 18.65 6.17 33.24
C LEU A 4 17.95 5.19 32.31
N ALA A 5 16.62 5.23 32.26
CA ALA A 5 15.86 4.43 31.33
C ALA A 5 16.27 4.91 29.93
N LEU A 6 17.05 4.09 29.23
CA LEU A 6 17.45 4.37 27.86
C LEU A 6 16.17 4.55 27.03
N ASN A 7 16.04 5.73 26.43
CA ASN A 7 14.91 6.04 25.56
C ASN A 7 15.10 5.37 24.20
N ILE A 8 14.86 4.06 24.14
CA ILE A 8 14.96 3.28 22.91
C ILE A 8 13.72 3.56 22.06
N LYS A 9 13.93 4.15 20.89
CA LYS A 9 12.89 4.41 19.91
C LYS A 9 12.33 3.11 19.36
N SER A 10 11.05 3.16 19.00
CA SER A 10 10.34 2.06 18.37
C SER A 10 10.37 0.75 19.17
N LYS A 11 10.58 0.76 20.48
CA LYS A 11 10.65 -0.48 21.28
C LYS A 11 9.29 -1.14 21.58
N GLY A 12 8.17 -0.49 21.24
CA GLY A 12 6.83 -0.93 21.64
C GLY A 12 6.52 -0.76 23.14
N PRO A 13 5.40 -1.32 23.64
CA PRO A 13 4.47 -2.19 22.90
C PRO A 13 3.66 -1.45 21.84
N PHE A 14 3.36 -2.13 20.72
CA PHE A 14 2.49 -1.63 19.65
C PHE A 14 1.37 -2.63 19.38
N GLU A 15 0.13 -2.30 19.74
CA GLU A 15 -1.02 -3.16 19.43
C GLU A 15 -1.22 -3.30 17.91
N LEU A 16 -1.46 -4.53 17.47
CA LEU A 16 -1.70 -4.86 16.07
C LEU A 16 -3.20 -4.81 15.75
N ASN A 17 -3.55 -4.07 14.71
CA ASN A 17 -4.92 -3.99 14.20
C ASN A 17 -5.17 -5.10 13.16
N LEU A 18 -5.86 -6.17 13.56
CA LEU A 18 -6.19 -7.27 12.68
C LEU A 18 -7.50 -6.99 11.91
N PRO A 19 -7.60 -7.39 10.61
CA PRO A 19 -8.76 -7.08 9.75
C PRO A 19 -10.03 -7.90 10.08
N LYS A 20 -9.94 -8.92 10.94
CA LYS A 20 -11.10 -9.64 11.49
C LYS A 20 -11.16 -9.36 12.98
N LYS A 21 -12.37 -9.40 13.58
CA LYS A 21 -12.58 -9.41 15.04
C LYS A 21 -11.90 -10.65 15.65
N ALA A 22 -10.58 -10.64 15.73
CA ALA A 22 -9.83 -11.54 16.57
C ALA A 22 -10.24 -11.20 18.01
N THR A 23 -10.73 -12.20 18.74
CA THR A 23 -11.02 -12.06 20.17
C THR A 23 -9.75 -11.88 20.99
N GLU A 24 -8.62 -12.30 20.43
CA GLU A 24 -7.30 -12.15 21.01
C GLU A 24 -6.56 -10.94 20.45
N LYS A 25 -5.87 -10.21 21.34
CA LYS A 25 -5.00 -9.09 21.00
C LYS A 25 -3.58 -9.57 20.75
N PHE A 26 -2.93 -8.96 19.75
CA PHE A 26 -1.52 -9.19 19.44
C PHE A 26 -0.78 -7.87 19.46
N HIS A 27 0.49 -7.88 19.81
CA HIS A 27 1.30 -6.67 19.83
C HIS A 27 2.77 -6.93 19.50
N LEU A 28 3.50 -5.88 19.14
CA LEU A 28 4.94 -5.89 18.91
C LEU A 28 5.67 -5.28 20.10
N SER A 29 6.79 -5.87 20.52
CA SER A 29 7.71 -5.26 21.48
C SER A 29 9.16 -5.60 21.17
N ALA A 30 10.11 -4.86 21.73
CA ALA A 30 11.50 -5.27 21.77
C ALA A 30 11.65 -6.66 22.44
N LEU A 31 12.65 -7.43 22.00
CA LEU A 31 13.02 -8.70 22.63
C LEU A 31 13.59 -8.48 24.03
N LYS A 32 13.38 -9.47 24.91
CA LYS A 32 13.81 -9.47 26.31
C LYS A 32 14.53 -10.79 26.61
N LEU A 33 15.41 -10.82 27.60
CA LEU A 33 16.09 -12.06 28.03
C LEU A 33 15.09 -13.18 28.41
N THR A 34 13.92 -12.81 28.92
CA THR A 34 12.83 -13.73 29.26
C THR A 34 12.19 -14.41 28.04
N ASP A 35 12.49 -13.97 26.82
CA ASP A 35 11.98 -14.61 25.60
C ASP A 35 12.79 -15.87 25.23
N ILE A 36 14.02 -16.01 25.74
CA ILE A 36 14.94 -17.11 25.38
C ILE A 36 14.28 -18.49 25.52
N PRO A 37 13.64 -18.85 26.65
CA PRO A 37 13.01 -20.17 26.79
C PRO A 37 11.90 -20.42 25.77
N GLN A 38 11.12 -19.39 25.42
CA GLN A 38 10.01 -19.50 24.47
C GLN A 38 10.53 -19.62 23.03
N ILE A 39 11.59 -18.89 22.68
CA ILE A 39 12.28 -19.03 21.40
C ILE A 39 12.85 -20.44 21.24
N VAL A 40 13.48 -21.00 22.29
CA VAL A 40 13.98 -22.39 22.28
C VAL A 40 12.82 -23.38 22.16
N SER A 41 11.72 -23.16 22.86
CA SER A 41 10.53 -24.01 22.72
C SER A 41 9.94 -23.95 21.31
N LEU A 42 10.02 -22.81 20.63
CA LEU A 42 9.47 -22.63 19.29
C LEU A 42 10.39 -23.19 18.20
N LEU A 43 11.69 -22.93 18.28
CA LEU A 43 12.67 -23.23 17.21
C LEU A 43 13.51 -24.49 17.49
N GLY A 44 13.57 -24.95 18.73
CA GLY A 44 14.42 -26.05 19.15
C GLY A 44 13.97 -27.41 18.62
N PRO A 45 14.85 -28.42 18.70
CA PRO A 45 14.62 -29.74 18.13
C PRO A 45 13.45 -30.52 18.77
N THR A 46 12.99 -30.11 19.96
CA THR A 46 11.84 -30.71 20.63
C THR A 46 10.51 -30.31 19.99
N ASN A 47 10.47 -29.21 19.24
CA ASN A 47 9.29 -28.80 18.49
C ASN A 47 9.35 -29.33 17.07
N ILE A 48 8.52 -30.33 16.76
CA ILE A 48 8.44 -30.94 15.43
C ILE A 48 8.05 -29.93 14.33
N ASN A 49 7.33 -28.86 14.66
CA ASN A 49 6.92 -27.83 13.72
C ASN A 49 8.04 -26.80 13.41
N SER A 50 9.15 -26.83 14.16
CA SER A 50 10.29 -25.92 13.95
C SER A 50 10.95 -26.12 12.58
N ILE A 51 10.92 -27.35 12.04
CA ILE A 51 11.55 -27.69 10.76
C ILE A 51 11.03 -26.83 9.60
N ASP A 52 9.75 -26.51 9.62
CA ASP A 52 9.12 -25.69 8.60
C ASP A 52 9.55 -24.22 8.69
N ILE A 53 9.75 -23.70 9.92
CA ILE A 53 10.31 -22.36 10.15
C ILE A 53 11.77 -22.32 9.66
N HIS A 54 12.56 -23.33 10.01
CA HIS A 54 13.97 -23.44 9.58
C HIS A 54 14.11 -23.51 8.07
N LYS A 55 13.26 -24.28 7.40
CA LYS A 55 13.27 -24.40 5.93
C LYS A 55 13.00 -23.08 5.23
N ASN A 56 12.15 -22.23 5.82
CA ASN A 56 11.65 -21.00 5.19
C ASN A 56 12.36 -19.72 5.65
N THR A 57 13.37 -19.83 6.52
CA THR A 57 14.17 -18.70 7.03
C THR A 57 15.62 -18.86 6.60
N SER A 58 16.29 -17.77 6.23
CA SER A 58 17.66 -17.84 5.70
C SER A 58 18.70 -18.02 6.79
N SER A 59 18.55 -17.33 7.93
CA SER A 59 19.57 -17.22 8.96
C SER A 59 19.43 -18.19 10.14
N LEU A 60 18.31 -18.91 10.28
CA LEU A 60 18.12 -19.81 11.41
C LEU A 60 18.89 -21.14 11.20
N PRO A 61 19.77 -21.52 12.15
CA PRO A 61 20.40 -22.83 12.16
C PRO A 61 19.38 -23.93 12.50
N ASN A 62 19.63 -25.13 11.99
CA ASN A 62 18.87 -26.33 12.29
C ASN A 62 19.84 -27.49 12.57
N PRO A 63 19.85 -28.08 13.79
CA PRO A 63 18.98 -27.76 14.93
C PRO A 63 19.27 -26.39 15.56
N TYR A 64 18.24 -25.75 16.12
CA TYR A 64 18.38 -24.50 16.87
C TYR A 64 18.58 -24.80 18.36
N THR A 65 19.59 -24.19 18.97
CA THR A 65 20.02 -24.48 20.34
C THR A 65 19.70 -23.35 21.31
N LEU A 66 19.86 -23.61 22.61
CA LEU A 66 19.79 -22.57 23.64
C LEU A 66 20.82 -21.46 23.38
N SER A 67 22.05 -21.83 23.01
CA SER A 67 23.10 -20.86 22.71
C SER A 67 22.77 -19.98 21.50
N ASP A 68 22.06 -20.51 20.49
CA ASP A 68 21.58 -19.71 19.35
C ASP A 68 20.54 -18.67 19.81
N ALA A 69 19.60 -19.07 20.68
CA ALA A 69 18.59 -18.19 21.25
C ALA A 69 19.22 -17.09 22.13
N GLU A 70 20.14 -17.48 23.02
CA GLU A 70 20.90 -16.56 23.88
C GLU A 70 21.68 -15.56 23.04
N TRP A 71 22.39 -16.03 22.01
CA TRP A 71 23.14 -15.16 21.11
C TRP A 71 22.22 -14.18 20.38
N PHE A 72 21.12 -14.67 19.81
CA PHE A 72 20.17 -13.85 19.04
C PHE A 72 19.56 -12.74 19.90
N VAL A 73 19.04 -13.09 21.08
CA VAL A 73 18.41 -12.13 21.99
C VAL A 73 19.45 -11.12 22.49
N ASN A 74 20.61 -11.57 22.94
CA ASN A 74 21.66 -10.65 23.42
C ASN A 74 22.14 -9.72 22.30
N LYS A 75 22.29 -10.21 21.07
CA LYS A 75 22.63 -9.38 19.91
C LYS A 75 21.60 -8.26 19.72
N CYS A 76 20.31 -8.59 19.71
CA CYS A 76 19.23 -7.60 19.56
C CYS A 76 19.27 -6.56 20.69
N ILE A 77 19.44 -7.01 21.95
CA ILE A 77 19.50 -6.12 23.12
C ILE A 77 20.67 -5.15 23.03
N VAL A 78 21.86 -5.66 22.71
CA VAL A 78 23.06 -4.85 22.52
C VAL A 78 22.86 -3.84 21.40
N GLU A 79 22.28 -4.28 20.27
CA GLU A 79 22.05 -3.43 19.11
C GLU A 79 21.12 -2.27 19.42
N TYR A 80 19.90 -2.52 19.89
CA TYR A 80 18.96 -1.43 20.18
C TYR A 80 19.39 -0.55 21.35
N THR A 81 20.22 -1.08 22.28
CA THR A 81 20.79 -0.30 23.38
C THR A 81 21.87 0.64 22.87
N LYS A 82 22.67 0.19 21.91
CA LYS A 82 23.74 0.97 21.28
C LYS A 82 23.20 2.03 20.32
N THR A 83 22.21 1.67 19.49
CA THR A 83 21.63 2.56 18.47
C THR A 83 20.50 3.42 19.00
N LEU A 84 19.96 3.10 20.19
CA LEU A 84 18.71 3.65 20.73
C LEU A 84 17.52 3.43 19.78
N GLN A 85 17.58 2.40 18.92
CA GLN A 85 16.60 2.11 17.89
C GLN A 85 16.32 0.61 17.83
N CYS A 86 15.06 0.22 17.98
CA CYS A 86 14.64 -1.16 17.78
C CYS A 86 14.50 -1.46 16.28
N ASN A 87 15.04 -2.61 15.85
CA ASN A 87 15.01 -3.10 14.46
C ASN A 87 14.44 -4.52 14.32
N ILE A 88 14.25 -5.24 15.44
CA ILE A 88 13.60 -6.55 15.50
C ILE A 88 12.63 -6.56 16.68
N TRP A 89 11.40 -6.97 16.40
CA TRP A 89 10.30 -7.01 17.36
C TRP A 89 9.82 -8.44 17.58
N ALA A 90 9.66 -8.81 18.84
CA ALA A 90 8.85 -9.96 19.21
C ALA A 90 7.39 -9.68 18.83
N ILE A 91 6.75 -10.67 18.20
CA ILE A 91 5.30 -10.74 18.03
C ILE A 91 4.77 -11.47 19.25
N ARG A 92 3.84 -10.84 19.97
CA ARG A 92 3.28 -11.36 21.22
C ARG A 92 1.77 -11.54 21.14
N ASN A 93 1.29 -12.56 21.83
CA ASN A 93 -0.14 -12.78 22.05
C ASN A 93 -0.63 -12.04 23.31
N SER A 94 -1.88 -12.30 23.71
CA SER A 94 -2.50 -11.62 24.86
C SER A 94 -1.91 -11.99 26.23
N ASN A 95 -1.19 -13.11 26.30
CA ASN A 95 -0.52 -13.60 27.51
C ASN A 95 0.96 -13.17 27.59
N GLU A 96 1.40 -12.21 26.76
CA GLU A 96 2.79 -11.76 26.63
C GLU A 96 3.77 -12.81 26.07
N GLU A 97 3.24 -13.93 25.55
CA GLU A 97 4.04 -15.03 25.03
C GLU A 97 4.67 -14.66 23.68
N TYR A 98 5.93 -15.03 23.50
CA TYR A 98 6.66 -14.90 22.24
C TYR A 98 6.15 -15.95 21.25
N ILE A 99 5.55 -15.49 20.15
CA ILE A 99 4.99 -16.38 19.11
C ILE A 99 5.71 -16.25 17.76
N GLY A 100 6.72 -15.40 17.67
CA GLY A 100 7.52 -15.15 16.47
C GLY A 100 8.19 -13.78 16.52
N CYS A 101 8.82 -13.37 15.43
CA CYS A 101 9.34 -12.01 15.30
C CYS A 101 9.24 -11.48 13.87
N ILE A 102 9.30 -10.15 13.79
CA ILE A 102 9.45 -9.39 12.56
C ILE A 102 10.63 -8.43 12.73
N GLY A 103 11.38 -8.18 11.66
CA GLY A 103 12.50 -7.26 11.67
C GLY A 103 12.57 -6.44 10.39
N LEU A 104 13.21 -5.28 10.50
CA LEU A 104 13.53 -4.38 9.42
C LEU A 104 15.02 -4.07 9.54
N HIS A 105 15.83 -4.59 8.63
CA HIS A 105 17.29 -4.46 8.69
C HIS A 105 17.83 -3.94 7.37
N GLU A 106 18.90 -3.15 7.45
CA GLU A 106 19.66 -2.74 6.28
C GLU A 106 20.24 -3.99 5.59
N ILE A 107 20.15 -4.04 4.26
CA ILE A 107 20.65 -5.16 3.48
C ILE A 107 22.16 -5.02 3.34
N LEU A 108 22.88 -6.02 3.84
CA LEU A 108 24.30 -6.18 3.58
C LEU A 108 24.50 -6.67 2.14
N LYS A 109 25.33 -5.99 1.35
CA LYS A 109 25.52 -6.28 -0.08
C LYS A 109 25.99 -7.71 -0.33
N GLU A 110 26.78 -8.24 0.58
CA GLU A 110 27.33 -9.60 0.55
C GLU A 110 26.31 -10.69 0.91
N LYS A 111 25.10 -10.33 1.38
CA LYS A 111 24.07 -11.32 1.76
C LYS A 111 23.54 -12.09 0.55
N TYR A 112 23.46 -11.44 -0.61
CA TYR A 112 22.89 -12.03 -1.81
C TYR A 112 23.95 -12.21 -2.90
N ALA A 113 24.04 -13.43 -3.41
CA ALA A 113 24.86 -13.75 -4.58
C ALA A 113 24.14 -13.23 -5.83
N VAL A 114 24.51 -12.05 -6.30
CA VAL A 114 23.99 -11.47 -7.53
C VAL A 114 25.15 -11.07 -8.44
N ASP A 115 25.15 -11.62 -9.65
CA ASP A 115 26.26 -11.43 -10.61
C ASP A 115 26.15 -10.11 -11.38
N ASP A 116 24.92 -9.64 -11.59
CA ASP A 116 24.63 -8.41 -12.34
C ASP A 116 24.85 -7.16 -11.47
N ASP A 117 25.67 -6.22 -11.96
CA ASP A 117 25.91 -4.95 -11.31
C ASP A 117 24.65 -4.07 -11.21
N GLN A 118 23.64 -4.27 -12.07
CA GLN A 118 22.32 -3.65 -11.91
C GLN A 118 21.57 -4.23 -10.72
N ASP A 119 21.67 -5.54 -10.48
CA ASP A 119 21.04 -6.19 -9.32
C ASP A 119 21.71 -5.80 -8.02
N LYS A 120 23.03 -5.64 -7.99
CA LYS A 120 23.74 -5.15 -6.80
C LYS A 120 23.26 -3.76 -6.37
N LYS A 121 22.93 -2.89 -7.33
CA LYS A 121 22.35 -1.57 -7.04
C LYS A 121 20.98 -1.67 -6.39
N LEU A 122 20.24 -2.77 -6.58
CA LEU A 122 18.93 -2.96 -5.96
C LEU A 122 18.99 -3.08 -4.43
N PHE A 123 20.16 -3.36 -3.87
CA PHE A 123 20.36 -3.57 -2.43
C PHE A 123 21.08 -2.41 -1.74
N ASN A 124 21.53 -1.39 -2.48
CA ASN A 124 22.23 -0.25 -1.90
C ASN A 124 21.29 0.54 -0.97
N GLU A 125 21.74 0.80 0.26
CA GLU A 125 21.05 1.63 1.25
C GLU A 125 19.58 1.21 1.45
N SER A 126 19.31 -0.08 1.25
CA SER A 126 17.97 -0.63 1.26
C SER A 126 17.71 -1.39 2.54
N TYR A 127 16.45 -1.44 2.96
CA TYR A 127 16.03 -2.23 4.10
C TYR A 127 15.18 -3.41 3.64
N GLU A 128 15.36 -4.55 4.29
CA GLU A 128 14.58 -5.76 4.08
C GLU A 128 13.72 -6.04 5.30
N ILE A 129 12.45 -6.38 5.03
CA ILE A 129 11.56 -6.92 6.05
C ILE A 129 11.69 -8.44 6.10
N GLY A 130 11.93 -8.97 7.28
CA GLY A 130 12.03 -10.41 7.54
C GLY A 130 11.15 -10.83 8.71
N TYR A 131 10.55 -12.02 8.65
CA TYR A 131 9.68 -12.50 9.71
C TYR A 131 9.59 -14.02 9.76
N TYR A 132 9.21 -14.53 10.92
CA TYR A 132 8.64 -15.86 11.09
C TYR A 132 7.63 -15.84 12.24
N ILE A 133 6.73 -16.81 12.22
CA ILE A 133 5.73 -16.99 13.27
C ILE A 133 5.47 -18.48 13.49
N SER A 134 5.10 -18.84 14.72
CA SER A 134 4.61 -20.17 15.06
C SER A 134 3.51 -20.61 14.10
N SER A 135 3.56 -21.90 13.71
CA SER A 135 2.60 -22.50 12.79
C SER A 135 1.15 -22.38 13.26
N GLU A 136 0.93 -22.36 14.58
CA GLU A 136 -0.39 -22.24 15.23
C GLU A 136 -1.04 -20.86 15.00
N TYR A 137 -0.23 -19.84 14.70
CA TYR A 137 -0.68 -18.45 14.54
C TYR A 137 -0.72 -17.99 13.08
N ARG A 138 -0.56 -18.91 12.12
CA ARG A 138 -0.60 -18.60 10.68
C ARG A 138 -2.02 -18.44 10.16
N GLY A 139 -2.18 -17.74 9.05
CA GLY A 139 -3.50 -17.52 8.43
C GLY A 139 -4.41 -16.53 9.17
N LEU A 140 -4.04 -16.09 10.38
CA LEU A 140 -4.79 -15.14 11.20
C LEU A 140 -4.60 -13.68 10.79
N GLY A 141 -3.66 -13.39 9.88
CA GLY A 141 -3.32 -12.03 9.45
C GLY A 141 -2.38 -11.28 10.38
N ILE A 142 -1.87 -11.92 11.46
CA ILE A 142 -0.95 -11.32 12.45
C ILE A 142 0.30 -10.75 11.77
N VAL A 143 0.98 -11.56 10.94
CA VAL A 143 2.21 -11.12 10.25
C VAL A 143 1.92 -10.01 9.25
N SER A 144 0.79 -10.03 8.55
CA SER A 144 0.41 -8.94 7.65
C SER A 144 0.14 -7.63 8.41
N ALA A 145 -0.52 -7.71 9.57
CA ALA A 145 -0.73 -6.54 10.43
C ALA A 145 0.60 -6.00 10.97
N ALA A 146 1.50 -6.89 11.42
CA ALA A 146 2.83 -6.53 11.86
C ALA A 146 3.66 -5.89 10.73
N ALA A 147 3.68 -6.49 9.54
CA ALA A 147 4.41 -5.96 8.39
C ALA A 147 3.89 -4.58 7.97
N ASN A 148 2.57 -4.39 7.89
CA ASN A 148 1.98 -3.07 7.60
C ASN A 148 2.35 -2.03 8.66
N PHE A 149 2.36 -2.40 9.94
CA PHE A 149 2.81 -1.49 11.00
C PHE A 149 4.28 -1.10 10.81
N ILE A 150 5.16 -2.06 10.56
CA ILE A 150 6.59 -1.80 10.33
C ILE A 150 6.79 -0.92 9.09
N CYS A 151 6.10 -1.18 7.98
CA CYS A 151 6.17 -0.35 6.79
C CYS A 151 5.74 1.10 7.08
N ASN A 152 4.54 1.27 7.63
CA ASN A 152 3.93 2.59 7.75
C ASN A 152 4.54 3.43 8.87
N GLU A 153 4.65 2.87 10.08
CA GLU A 153 5.03 3.62 11.27
C GLU A 153 6.54 3.70 11.46
N ILE A 154 7.28 2.65 11.09
CA ILE A 154 8.72 2.59 11.33
C ILE A 154 9.49 2.99 10.06
N ALA A 155 9.36 2.24 8.98
CA ALA A 155 10.16 2.46 7.78
C ALA A 155 9.90 3.82 7.13
N PHE A 156 8.64 4.16 6.87
CA PHE A 156 8.31 5.38 6.12
C PHE A 156 8.21 6.62 6.99
N LYS A 157 7.54 6.50 8.14
CA LYS A 157 7.28 7.64 9.00
C LYS A 157 8.48 7.99 9.87
N GLU A 158 9.13 7.02 10.50
CA GLU A 158 10.26 7.27 11.41
C GLU A 158 11.61 7.29 10.69
N LEU A 159 11.88 6.29 9.84
CA LEU A 159 13.16 6.16 9.14
C LEU A 159 13.20 6.88 7.79
N HIS A 160 12.05 7.38 7.30
CA HIS A 160 11.93 8.07 6.02
C HIS A 160 12.48 7.29 4.83
N LEU A 161 12.36 5.96 4.87
CA LEU A 161 12.76 5.10 3.77
C LEU A 161 11.84 5.35 2.57
N ASN A 162 12.41 5.31 1.37
CA ASN A 162 11.64 5.45 0.13
C ASN A 162 10.97 4.13 -0.26
N TYR A 163 11.49 3.00 0.20
CA TYR A 163 10.96 1.66 -0.07
C TYR A 163 11.51 0.64 0.91
N ILE A 164 10.88 -0.53 0.89
CA ILE A 164 11.29 -1.71 1.63
C ILE A 164 11.32 -2.88 0.65
N ILE A 165 12.25 -3.79 0.87
CA ILE A 165 12.35 -5.04 0.12
C ILE A 165 11.75 -6.17 0.95
N GLY A 166 10.94 -7.01 0.29
CA GLY A 166 10.45 -8.26 0.85
C GLY A 166 11.02 -9.43 0.08
N MET A 167 11.80 -10.30 0.73
CA MET A 167 12.39 -11.49 0.12
C MET A 167 11.83 -12.76 0.74
N ALA A 168 11.46 -13.71 -0.12
CA ALA A 168 11.00 -15.03 0.28
C ALA A 168 11.51 -16.07 -0.71
N PHE A 169 11.84 -17.27 -0.21
CA PHE A 169 12.20 -18.39 -1.08
C PHE A 169 11.10 -18.65 -2.11
N ALA A 170 11.48 -19.01 -3.34
CA ALA A 170 10.55 -19.15 -4.45
C ALA A 170 9.38 -20.11 -4.15
N ASN A 171 9.62 -21.16 -3.35
CA ASN A 171 8.62 -22.15 -2.95
C ASN A 171 7.84 -21.81 -1.65
N ASN A 172 7.99 -20.60 -1.10
CA ASN A 172 7.30 -20.16 0.11
C ASN A 172 6.09 -19.27 -0.21
N ASP A 173 5.02 -19.89 -0.69
CA ASP A 173 3.76 -19.20 -1.04
C ASP A 173 3.13 -18.45 0.14
N GLN A 174 3.36 -18.90 1.38
CA GLN A 174 2.80 -18.25 2.57
C GLN A 174 3.39 -16.85 2.74
N SER A 175 4.72 -16.72 2.65
CA SER A 175 5.39 -15.41 2.72
C SER A 175 5.07 -14.54 1.50
N HIS A 176 5.00 -15.10 0.29
CA HIS A 176 4.58 -14.33 -0.89
C HIS A 176 3.18 -13.73 -0.72
N ASN A 177 2.25 -14.48 -0.14
CA ASN A 177 0.90 -14.01 0.15
C ASN A 177 0.87 -12.91 1.21
N VAL A 178 1.72 -12.98 2.24
CA VAL A 178 1.87 -11.91 3.23
C VAL A 178 2.37 -10.64 2.55
N LEU A 179 3.47 -10.72 1.80
CA LEU A 179 4.06 -9.57 1.08
C LEU A 179 3.04 -8.92 0.14
N LYS A 180 2.33 -9.73 -0.66
CA LYS A 180 1.28 -9.26 -1.58
C LYS A 180 0.14 -8.54 -0.85
N ARG A 181 -0.30 -9.05 0.30
CA ARG A 181 -1.35 -8.41 1.12
C ARG A 181 -0.89 -7.09 1.73
N CYS A 182 0.41 -6.95 1.98
CA CYS A 182 1.04 -5.74 2.49
C CYS A 182 1.44 -4.77 1.36
N GLY A 183 1.00 -4.98 0.12
CA GLY A 183 1.24 -4.04 -0.99
C GLY A 183 2.56 -4.20 -1.73
N PHE A 184 3.44 -5.11 -1.29
CA PHE A 184 4.68 -5.42 -2.02
C PHE A 184 4.37 -5.96 -3.41
N LYS A 185 5.18 -5.55 -4.39
CA LYS A 185 5.08 -6.02 -5.77
C LYS A 185 6.26 -6.90 -6.11
N PHE A 186 5.97 -8.03 -6.73
CA PHE A 186 7.00 -8.86 -7.35
C PHE A 186 7.71 -8.08 -8.45
N VAL A 187 9.02 -7.99 -8.32
CA VAL A 187 9.90 -7.32 -9.27
C VAL A 187 10.63 -8.35 -10.11
N LYS A 188 11.29 -9.34 -9.47
CA LYS A 188 12.00 -10.41 -10.20
C LYS A 188 12.26 -11.64 -9.34
N LEU A 189 12.58 -12.74 -10.02
CA LEU A 189 13.19 -13.93 -9.43
C LEU A 189 14.71 -13.78 -9.52
N LEU A 190 15.40 -13.89 -8.38
CA LEU A 190 16.86 -14.00 -8.32
C LEU A 190 17.21 -15.48 -8.15
N LYS A 191 17.85 -16.05 -9.17
CA LYS A 191 18.22 -17.46 -9.18
C LYS A 191 19.45 -17.71 -8.34
N ASP A 192 19.45 -18.80 -7.57
CA ASP A 192 20.58 -19.22 -6.75
C ASP A 192 21.21 -18.08 -5.91
N ALA A 193 20.38 -17.15 -5.43
CA ALA A 193 20.87 -15.88 -4.90
C ALA A 193 21.05 -15.87 -3.37
N LEU A 194 20.52 -16.88 -2.67
CA LEU A 194 20.66 -16.98 -1.22
C LEU A 194 21.09 -18.38 -0.80
N LYS A 195 22.19 -18.46 -0.05
CA LYS A 195 22.69 -19.71 0.51
C LYS A 195 21.85 -20.14 1.72
N LYS A 196 21.38 -21.38 1.73
CA LYS A 196 20.70 -22.03 2.87
C LYS A 196 21.30 -23.41 3.11
N GLY A 197 22.12 -23.53 4.15
CA GLY A 197 22.96 -24.72 4.34
C GLY A 197 24.01 -24.80 3.23
N ASP A 198 24.12 -25.95 2.58
CA ASP A 198 25.02 -26.16 1.44
C ASP A 198 24.37 -25.88 0.08
N GLU A 199 23.08 -25.51 0.06
CA GLU A 199 22.32 -25.26 -1.17
C GLU A 199 22.16 -23.76 -1.44
N MET A 200 22.27 -23.36 -2.71
CA MET A 200 21.79 -22.07 -3.18
C MET A 200 20.30 -22.18 -3.48
N ARG A 201 19.54 -21.11 -3.21
CA ARG A 201 18.09 -21.08 -3.45
C ARG A 201 17.66 -19.81 -4.15
N ASP A 202 16.68 -20.01 -5.02
CA ASP A 202 15.89 -18.99 -5.69
C ASP A 202 15.07 -18.18 -4.69
N VAL A 203 15.07 -16.85 -4.86
CA VAL A 203 14.33 -15.91 -4.02
C VAL A 203 13.54 -14.92 -4.88
N TYR A 204 12.32 -14.64 -4.46
CA TYR A 204 11.51 -13.59 -5.06
C TYR A 204 11.86 -12.26 -4.44
N PHE A 205 12.20 -11.30 -5.29
CA PHE A 205 12.48 -9.93 -4.94
C PHE A 205 11.21 -9.10 -5.09
N ASN A 206 10.70 -8.58 -3.98
CA ASN A 206 9.54 -7.70 -3.97
C ASN A 206 9.92 -6.30 -3.47
N ARG A 207 9.38 -5.25 -4.10
CA ARG A 207 9.56 -3.84 -3.67
C ARG A 207 8.22 -3.19 -3.35
N GLU A 208 8.26 -2.26 -2.41
CA GLU A 208 7.14 -1.38 -2.10
C GLU A 208 7.11 -0.16 -3.05
N ILE A 209 5.91 0.36 -3.29
CA ILE A 209 5.63 1.53 -4.13
C ILE A 209 4.82 2.49 -3.29
N HIS A 210 5.23 3.76 -3.23
CA HIS A 210 4.59 4.77 -2.40
C HIS A 210 3.99 5.92 -3.20
N LEU A 211 3.11 6.64 -2.52
CA LEU A 211 2.52 7.89 -2.98
C LEU A 211 3.15 9.05 -2.21
N SER A 212 3.43 10.16 -2.90
CA SER A 212 3.84 11.39 -2.23
C SER A 212 3.25 12.62 -2.91
N ALA A 213 3.36 13.78 -2.26
CA ALA A 213 3.18 15.06 -2.95
C ALA A 213 4.16 15.19 -4.13
N LEU A 214 3.77 15.95 -5.16
CA LEU A 214 4.66 16.31 -6.27
C LEU A 214 5.72 17.31 -5.80
N LYS A 215 6.94 17.19 -6.33
CA LYS A 215 8.12 17.99 -6.00
C LYS A 215 8.64 18.68 -7.26
N LEU A 216 9.31 19.82 -7.13
CA LEU A 216 9.97 20.49 -8.27
C LEU A 216 10.99 19.58 -8.96
N THR A 217 11.64 18.69 -8.20
CA THR A 217 12.57 17.68 -8.69
C THR A 217 11.93 16.62 -9.58
N ASP A 218 10.60 16.54 -9.65
CA ASP A 218 9.90 15.60 -10.53
C ASP A 218 9.85 16.11 -11.98
N ILE A 219 10.07 17.41 -12.22
CA ILE A 219 9.92 18.04 -13.55
C ILE A 219 10.73 17.29 -14.63
N PRO A 220 12.03 16.98 -14.46
CA PRO A 220 12.79 16.28 -15.49
C PRO A 220 12.23 14.89 -15.81
N GLN A 221 11.77 14.16 -14.80
CA GLN A 221 11.25 12.80 -14.95
C GLN A 221 9.87 12.80 -15.61
N ILE A 222 9.01 13.76 -15.28
CA ILE A 222 7.71 13.94 -15.94
C ILE A 222 7.92 14.33 -17.41
N VAL A 223 8.89 15.20 -17.72
CA VAL A 223 9.25 15.55 -19.11
C VAL A 223 9.81 14.33 -19.84
N SER A 224 10.66 13.53 -19.21
CA SER A 224 11.15 12.28 -19.79
C SER A 224 10.00 11.29 -20.06
N LEU A 225 9.00 11.23 -19.19
CA LEU A 225 7.87 10.32 -19.35
C LEU A 225 6.85 10.77 -20.39
N LEU A 226 6.46 12.05 -20.37
CA LEU A 226 5.35 12.57 -21.18
C LEU A 226 5.80 13.36 -22.41
N GLY A 227 7.07 13.77 -22.44
CA GLY A 227 7.61 14.63 -23.49
C GLY A 227 7.81 13.92 -24.83
N PRO A 228 8.05 14.69 -25.90
CA PRO A 228 8.10 14.18 -27.28
C PRO A 228 9.25 13.22 -27.55
N THR A 229 10.27 13.17 -26.68
CA THR A 229 11.40 12.25 -26.80
C THR A 229 11.05 10.83 -26.37
N ASN A 230 9.95 10.63 -25.65
CA ASN A 230 9.49 9.30 -25.25
C ASN A 230 8.46 8.78 -26.24
N ILE A 231 8.80 7.69 -26.93
CA ILE A 231 7.93 7.05 -27.91
C ILE A 231 6.59 6.57 -27.31
N ASN A 232 6.55 6.28 -26.01
CA ASN A 232 5.35 5.84 -25.31
C ASN A 232 4.47 7.00 -24.80
N SER A 233 4.91 8.26 -24.95
CA SER A 233 4.15 9.43 -24.48
C SER A 233 2.81 9.60 -25.20
N ILE A 234 2.75 9.26 -26.50
CA ILE A 234 1.54 9.32 -27.31
C ILE A 234 0.46 8.38 -26.77
N ASP A 235 0.86 7.19 -26.32
CA ASP A 235 -0.08 6.23 -25.75
C ASP A 235 -0.67 6.72 -24.42
N ILE A 236 0.14 7.37 -23.57
CA ILE A 236 -0.38 8.02 -22.36
C ILE A 236 -1.30 9.20 -22.72
N HIS A 237 -0.95 9.98 -23.74
CA HIS A 237 -1.80 11.05 -24.24
C HIS A 237 -3.17 10.51 -24.72
N GLU A 238 -3.19 9.52 -25.60
CA GLU A 238 -4.42 8.97 -26.19
C GLU A 238 -5.37 8.39 -25.13
N ASN A 239 -4.82 7.90 -24.02
CA ASN A 239 -5.58 7.25 -22.94
C ASN A 239 -5.96 8.19 -21.79
N THR A 240 -5.64 9.48 -21.85
CA THR A 240 -5.94 10.47 -20.80
C THR A 240 -6.71 11.66 -21.36
N PHE A 241 -7.54 12.31 -20.52
CA PHE A 241 -8.41 13.38 -21.02
C PHE A 241 -7.68 14.69 -21.29
N THR A 242 -6.82 15.13 -20.37
CA THR A 242 -6.33 16.52 -20.36
C THR A 242 -4.85 16.66 -20.72
N LEU A 243 -4.11 15.57 -20.92
CA LEU A 243 -2.71 15.68 -21.31
C LEU A 243 -2.64 16.17 -22.76
N PRO A 244 -1.93 17.27 -23.07
CA PRO A 244 -1.65 17.69 -24.44
C PRO A 244 -0.61 16.78 -25.11
N ASN A 245 -0.57 16.83 -26.43
CA ASN A 245 0.49 16.22 -27.24
C ASN A 245 0.90 17.22 -28.34
N PRO A 246 2.20 17.58 -28.45
CA PRO A 246 3.30 17.15 -27.58
C PRO A 246 3.18 17.74 -26.17
N TYR A 247 3.61 16.98 -25.15
CA TYR A 247 3.71 17.49 -23.78
C TYR A 247 5.05 18.22 -23.61
N THR A 248 5.02 19.46 -23.16
CA THR A 248 6.21 20.32 -23.09
C THR A 248 6.71 20.52 -21.67
N LEU A 249 7.96 20.98 -21.52
CA LEU A 249 8.52 21.41 -20.22
C LEU A 249 7.61 22.43 -19.53
N SER A 250 7.08 23.41 -20.27
CA SER A 250 6.15 24.41 -19.73
C SER A 250 4.85 23.78 -19.21
N ASN A 251 4.34 22.73 -19.87
CA ASN A 251 3.19 21.99 -19.35
C ASN A 251 3.52 21.32 -18.01
N THR A 252 4.69 20.68 -17.90
CA THR A 252 5.17 20.07 -16.66
C THR A 252 5.33 21.08 -15.54
N GLU A 253 6.03 22.19 -15.79
CA GLU A 253 6.27 23.25 -14.80
C GLU A 253 4.94 23.81 -14.28
N ARG A 254 4.00 24.10 -15.19
CA ARG A 254 2.67 24.59 -14.82
C ARG A 254 1.92 23.57 -13.96
N PHE A 255 1.97 22.29 -14.34
CA PHE A 255 1.30 21.21 -13.61
C PHE A 255 1.87 21.03 -12.20
N VAL A 256 3.19 20.87 -12.08
CA VAL A 256 3.88 20.65 -10.79
C VAL A 256 3.70 21.85 -9.87
N ASN A 257 3.90 23.08 -10.38
CA ASN A 257 3.71 24.29 -9.58
C ASN A 257 2.27 24.43 -9.08
N LYS A 258 1.27 24.10 -9.92
CA LYS A 258 -0.14 24.14 -9.49
C LYS A 258 -0.38 23.16 -8.34
N CYS A 259 0.12 21.93 -8.43
CA CYS A 259 -0.03 20.92 -7.38
C CYS A 259 0.65 21.37 -6.07
N ILE A 260 1.88 21.90 -6.15
CA ILE A 260 2.61 22.40 -4.98
C ILE A 260 1.85 23.57 -4.32
N VAL A 261 1.41 24.55 -5.12
CA VAL A 261 0.66 25.70 -4.59
C VAL A 261 -0.64 25.26 -3.92
N GLU A 262 -1.36 24.32 -4.51
CA GLU A 262 -2.61 23.80 -3.95
C GLU A 262 -2.37 23.04 -2.64
N TYR A 263 -1.34 22.19 -2.59
CA TYR A 263 -0.93 21.50 -1.37
C TYR A 263 -0.51 22.48 -0.27
N THR A 264 0.33 23.47 -0.57
CA THR A 264 0.78 24.46 0.42
C THR A 264 -0.38 25.30 0.97
N LYS A 265 -1.42 25.55 0.17
CA LYS A 265 -2.59 26.33 0.59
C LYS A 265 -3.56 25.54 1.46
N THR A 266 -3.76 24.26 1.16
CA THR A 266 -4.82 23.43 1.75
C THR A 266 -4.30 22.42 2.76
N LEU A 267 -3.00 22.15 2.74
CA LEU A 267 -2.34 21.00 3.38
C LEU A 267 -2.94 19.64 2.96
N GLN A 268 -3.72 19.62 1.87
CA GLN A 268 -4.34 18.43 1.31
C GLN A 268 -3.80 18.18 -0.09
N CYS A 269 -3.39 16.94 -0.34
CA CYS A 269 -3.05 16.51 -1.70
C CYS A 269 -4.34 16.12 -2.43
N ASN A 270 -4.52 16.61 -3.65
CA ASN A 270 -5.54 16.11 -4.58
C ASN A 270 -4.93 15.30 -5.74
N LYS A 271 -3.60 15.29 -5.84
CA LYS A 271 -2.79 14.52 -6.79
C LYS A 271 -1.52 14.06 -6.10
N TRP A 272 -1.13 12.83 -6.38
CA TRP A 272 0.04 12.17 -5.82
C TRP A 272 0.93 11.67 -6.93
N ALA A 273 2.24 11.86 -6.76
CA ALA A 273 3.24 11.14 -7.52
C ALA A 273 3.19 9.67 -7.10
N ILE A 274 3.09 8.77 -8.08
CA ILE A 274 3.37 7.35 -7.89
C ILE A 274 4.87 7.21 -8.07
N ARG A 275 5.56 6.67 -7.07
CA ARG A 275 7.01 6.58 -7.08
C ARG A 275 7.49 5.15 -7.06
N ASN A 276 8.56 4.90 -7.79
CA ASN A 276 9.30 3.67 -7.57
C ASN A 276 10.17 3.81 -6.32
N SER A 277 10.88 2.74 -6.01
CA SER A 277 11.82 2.65 -4.90
C SER A 277 12.93 3.71 -4.88
N ASN A 278 13.35 4.23 -6.02
CA ASN A 278 14.42 5.24 -6.07
C ASN A 278 13.88 6.67 -5.81
N ASP A 279 12.64 6.80 -5.31
CA ASP A 279 11.86 8.05 -5.25
C ASP A 279 11.65 8.68 -6.64
N GLU A 280 11.84 7.91 -7.71
CA GLU A 280 11.63 8.36 -9.08
C GLU A 280 10.13 8.41 -9.40
N PHE A 281 9.72 9.47 -10.09
CA PHE A 281 8.37 9.65 -10.58
C PHE A 281 8.09 8.64 -11.70
N ILE A 282 7.15 7.73 -11.48
CA ILE A 282 6.75 6.72 -12.48
C ILE A 282 5.30 6.87 -12.95
N GLY A 283 4.53 7.77 -12.34
CA GLY A 283 3.14 8.02 -12.68
C GLY A 283 2.48 9.02 -11.74
N CYS A 284 1.20 9.29 -11.97
CA CYS A 284 0.39 10.16 -11.14
C CYS A 284 -0.98 9.54 -10.92
N ILE A 285 -1.54 9.75 -9.74
CA ILE A 285 -2.95 9.48 -9.43
C ILE A 285 -3.54 10.71 -8.75
N GLY A 286 -4.82 10.99 -8.99
CA GLY A 286 -5.51 12.12 -8.39
C GLY A 286 -6.96 11.81 -8.08
N LEU A 287 -7.49 12.56 -7.11
CA LEU A 287 -8.89 12.59 -6.72
C LEU A 287 -9.34 14.05 -6.78
N LEU A 288 -10.16 14.37 -7.76
CA LEU A 288 -10.46 15.75 -8.15
C LEU A 288 -11.94 16.01 -8.03
N GLN A 289 -12.33 17.01 -7.24
CA GLN A 289 -13.70 17.49 -7.24
C GLN A 289 -14.04 18.03 -8.65
N ILE A 290 -15.11 17.52 -9.24
CA ILE A 290 -15.58 18.01 -10.52
C ILE A 290 -16.27 19.35 -10.28
N LYS A 291 -15.73 20.40 -10.90
CA LYS A 291 -16.39 21.71 -11.00
C LYS A 291 -16.49 22.06 -12.48
N GLU A 292 -17.70 21.95 -13.03
CA GLU A 292 -18.07 22.46 -14.36
C GLU A 292 -17.14 22.05 -15.53
N LYS A 293 -16.68 20.79 -15.56
CA LYS A 293 -15.70 20.32 -16.56
C LYS A 293 -16.33 19.61 -17.77
N TYR A 294 -17.54 19.07 -17.63
CA TYR A 294 -18.15 18.20 -18.63
C TYR A 294 -19.44 18.84 -19.17
N ILE A 295 -19.56 18.86 -20.50
CA ILE A 295 -20.81 19.23 -21.18
C ILE A 295 -21.74 18.03 -21.05
N ILE A 296 -22.62 18.09 -20.06
CA ILE A 296 -23.63 17.05 -19.82
C ILE A 296 -24.98 17.67 -20.12
N GLU A 297 -25.65 17.20 -21.15
CA GLU A 297 -26.94 17.78 -21.57
C GLU A 297 -28.06 17.44 -20.59
N ASP A 298 -28.04 16.23 -20.02
CA ASP A 298 -29.03 15.76 -19.05
C ASP A 298 -28.87 16.42 -17.66
N ASP A 299 -29.94 17.02 -17.15
CA ASP A 299 -29.91 17.80 -15.90
C ASP A 299 -29.78 16.93 -14.63
N GLN A 300 -30.21 15.67 -14.65
CA GLN A 300 -30.01 14.75 -13.52
C GLN A 300 -28.55 14.32 -13.45
N ASP A 301 -27.95 14.05 -14.61
CA ASP A 301 -26.54 13.75 -14.73
C ASP A 301 -25.68 14.96 -14.33
N LYS A 302 -26.01 16.18 -14.77
CA LYS A 302 -25.29 17.39 -14.33
C LYS A 302 -25.21 17.49 -12.80
N LYS A 303 -26.31 17.18 -12.09
CA LYS A 303 -26.36 17.22 -10.62
C LYS A 303 -25.45 16.18 -9.98
N LEU A 304 -25.43 14.95 -10.51
CA LEU A 304 -24.52 13.89 -10.05
C LEU A 304 -23.05 14.31 -10.22
N PHE A 305 -22.71 14.93 -11.36
CA PHE A 305 -21.33 15.29 -11.67
C PHE A 305 -20.81 16.48 -10.87
N ASN A 306 -21.61 17.54 -10.68
CA ASN A 306 -21.16 18.80 -10.07
C ASN A 306 -20.77 18.70 -8.59
N GLU A 307 -21.13 17.63 -7.90
CA GLU A 307 -20.77 17.40 -6.48
C GLU A 307 -19.84 16.18 -6.30
N SER A 308 -19.47 15.51 -7.40
CA SER A 308 -18.69 14.27 -7.35
C SER A 308 -17.18 14.52 -7.35
N TYR A 309 -16.44 13.53 -6.86
CA TYR A 309 -14.99 13.44 -7.01
C TYR A 309 -14.64 12.38 -8.06
N GLU A 310 -13.73 12.75 -8.97
CA GLU A 310 -13.22 11.90 -10.03
C GLU A 310 -11.84 11.35 -9.68
N ILE A 311 -11.67 10.04 -9.79
CA ILE A 311 -10.35 9.41 -9.78
C ILE A 311 -9.75 9.39 -11.18
N GLY A 312 -8.50 9.86 -11.31
CA GLY A 312 -7.76 9.86 -12.56
C GLY A 312 -6.31 9.47 -12.36
N TYR A 313 -5.71 8.77 -13.32
CA TYR A 313 -4.34 8.28 -13.20
C TYR A 313 -3.65 8.07 -14.55
N TYR A 314 -2.32 8.05 -14.50
CA TYR A 314 -1.47 7.49 -15.55
C TYR A 314 -0.21 6.91 -14.93
N ILE A 315 0.40 5.96 -15.62
CA ILE A 315 1.67 5.34 -15.21
C ILE A 315 2.52 5.04 -16.45
N SER A 316 3.84 5.09 -16.28
CA SER A 316 4.81 4.66 -17.28
C SER A 316 4.49 3.24 -17.78
N SER A 317 4.67 3.02 -19.08
CA SER A 317 4.38 1.75 -19.77
C SER A 317 5.13 0.58 -19.15
N GLU A 318 6.36 0.81 -18.69
CA GLU A 318 7.23 -0.16 -18.02
C GLU A 318 6.64 -0.69 -16.70
N TYR A 319 5.71 0.05 -16.09
CA TYR A 319 5.12 -0.26 -14.79
C TYR A 319 3.65 -0.71 -14.90
N ARG A 320 3.14 -0.95 -16.12
CA ARG A 320 1.78 -1.45 -16.35
C ARG A 320 1.65 -2.94 -16.05
N GLY A 321 0.42 -3.40 -15.80
CA GLY A 321 0.14 -4.81 -15.49
C GLY A 321 0.55 -5.27 -14.09
N LEU A 322 1.38 -4.50 -13.37
CA LEU A 322 1.88 -4.81 -12.02
C LEU A 322 0.84 -4.55 -10.90
N GLY A 323 -0.35 -4.05 -11.25
CA GLY A 323 -1.41 -3.71 -10.29
C GLY A 323 -1.05 -2.54 -9.37
N ILE A 324 -0.12 -1.68 -9.78
CA ILE A 324 0.34 -0.50 -9.04
C ILE A 324 -0.78 0.53 -8.91
N VAL A 325 -1.35 0.91 -10.05
CA VAL A 325 -2.47 1.85 -10.11
C VAL A 325 -3.68 1.33 -9.32
N SER A 326 -3.99 0.03 -9.38
CA SER A 326 -5.08 -0.54 -8.59
C SER A 326 -4.85 -0.42 -7.08
N ALA A 327 -3.61 -0.62 -6.62
CA ALA A 327 -3.26 -0.44 -5.20
C ALA A 327 -3.38 1.04 -4.79
N ALA A 328 -2.80 1.94 -5.57
CA ALA A 328 -2.91 3.38 -5.35
C ALA A 328 -4.38 3.84 -5.36
N ALA A 329 -5.17 3.39 -6.33
CA ALA A 329 -6.59 3.74 -6.43
C ALA A 329 -7.41 3.23 -5.25
N ASN A 330 -7.17 2.01 -4.76
CA ASN A 330 -7.84 1.50 -3.56
C ASN A 330 -7.48 2.30 -2.31
N PHE A 331 -6.21 2.69 -2.14
CA PHE A 331 -5.80 3.56 -1.05
C PHE A 331 -6.52 4.92 -1.12
N ILE A 332 -6.50 5.57 -2.29
CA ILE A 332 -7.20 6.85 -2.51
C ILE A 332 -8.70 6.72 -2.25
N CYS A 333 -9.34 5.64 -2.68
CA CYS A 333 -10.78 5.44 -2.43
C CYS A 333 -11.07 5.23 -0.95
N ASN A 334 -10.36 4.31 -0.30
CA ASN A 334 -10.73 3.84 1.03
C ASN A 334 -10.26 4.80 2.12
N GLU A 335 -8.99 5.23 2.06
CA GLU A 335 -8.38 6.06 3.10
C GLU A 335 -8.67 7.54 2.91
N ILE A 336 -8.61 8.04 1.67
CA ILE A 336 -8.76 9.47 1.41
C ILE A 336 -10.24 9.81 1.16
N ALA A 337 -10.86 9.24 0.13
CA ALA A 337 -12.22 9.63 -0.25
C ALA A 337 -13.27 9.24 0.80
N PHE A 338 -13.31 7.98 1.23
CA PHE A 338 -14.38 7.51 2.11
C PHE A 338 -14.12 7.77 3.59
N LYS A 339 -12.88 7.60 4.04
CA LYS A 339 -12.53 7.74 5.45
C LYS A 339 -12.21 9.17 5.84
N GLU A 340 -11.35 9.88 5.10
CA GLU A 340 -10.97 11.27 5.41
C GLU A 340 -11.99 12.29 4.91
N LEU A 341 -12.40 12.20 3.64
CA LEU A 341 -13.32 13.17 3.02
C LEU A 341 -14.80 12.81 3.20
N HIS A 342 -15.11 11.65 3.77
CA HIS A 342 -16.47 11.15 4.00
C HIS A 342 -17.38 11.15 2.77
N LEU A 343 -16.82 10.93 1.58
CA LEU A 343 -17.60 10.84 0.35
C LEU A 343 -18.47 9.58 0.36
N ASP A 344 -19.69 9.70 -0.17
CA ASP A 344 -20.60 8.56 -0.33
C ASP A 344 -20.24 7.71 -1.56
N TYR A 345 -19.65 8.35 -2.57
CA TYR A 345 -19.21 7.68 -3.80
C TYR A 345 -18.09 8.46 -4.49
N ILE A 346 -17.42 7.77 -5.42
CA ILE A 346 -16.36 8.30 -6.28
C ILE A 346 -16.70 7.88 -7.70
N ILE A 347 -16.43 8.75 -8.66
CA ILE A 347 -16.57 8.40 -10.08
C ILE A 347 -15.21 8.14 -10.73
N GLY A 348 -15.19 7.25 -11.70
CA GLY A 348 -14.06 7.02 -12.59
C GLY A 348 -14.53 7.06 -14.03
N MET A 349 -13.80 7.74 -14.91
CA MET A 349 -14.12 7.81 -16.33
C MET A 349 -12.94 7.40 -17.18
N THR A 350 -13.25 6.79 -18.32
CA THR A 350 -12.24 6.24 -19.21
C THR A 350 -12.76 6.13 -20.63
N PHE A 351 -11.91 6.39 -21.63
CA PHE A 351 -12.29 6.24 -23.04
C PHE A 351 -12.74 4.80 -23.33
N VAL A 352 -13.68 4.64 -24.26
CA VAL A 352 -14.27 3.33 -24.61
C VAL A 352 -13.21 2.31 -25.06
N ASN A 353 -12.12 2.75 -25.69
CA ASN A 353 -11.04 1.89 -26.15
C ASN A 353 -9.94 1.61 -25.10
N ASN A 354 -10.01 2.19 -23.90
CA ASN A 354 -8.99 2.03 -22.85
C ASN A 354 -9.34 0.86 -21.89
N GLU A 355 -9.33 -0.36 -22.42
CA GLU A 355 -9.68 -1.58 -21.66
C GLU A 355 -8.82 -1.76 -20.40
N GLN A 356 -7.55 -1.33 -20.43
CA GLN A 356 -6.63 -1.42 -19.29
C GLN A 356 -7.17 -0.63 -18.09
N SER A 357 -7.66 0.59 -18.33
CA SER A 357 -8.24 1.41 -17.26
C SER A 357 -9.60 0.91 -16.81
N HIS A 358 -10.40 0.31 -17.70
CA HIS A 358 -11.66 -0.35 -17.31
C HIS A 358 -11.37 -1.47 -16.31
N ASN A 359 -10.35 -2.28 -16.58
CA ASN A 359 -9.95 -3.38 -15.71
C ASN A 359 -9.43 -2.90 -14.36
N VAL A 360 -8.71 -1.78 -14.31
CA VAL A 360 -8.30 -1.14 -13.05
C VAL A 360 -9.51 -0.73 -12.23
N LEU A 361 -10.45 0.02 -12.82
CA LEU A 361 -11.67 0.48 -12.12
C LEU A 361 -12.50 -0.69 -11.60
N LYS A 362 -12.76 -1.71 -12.42
CA LYS A 362 -13.48 -2.93 -12.01
C LYS A 362 -12.80 -3.65 -10.84
N ARG A 363 -11.48 -3.83 -10.89
CA ARG A 363 -10.71 -4.46 -9.81
C ARG A 363 -10.72 -3.65 -8.51
N CYS A 364 -10.89 -2.34 -8.61
CA CYS A 364 -11.01 -1.44 -7.47
C CYS A 364 -12.44 -1.33 -6.94
N GLY A 365 -13.39 -2.12 -7.45
CA GLY A 365 -14.77 -2.14 -6.98
C GLY A 365 -15.67 -1.07 -7.58
N PHE A 366 -15.23 -0.41 -8.66
CA PHE A 366 -16.12 0.48 -9.41
C PHE A 366 -17.01 -0.32 -10.36
N ASN A 367 -18.29 0.03 -10.40
CA ASN A 367 -19.28 -0.56 -11.29
C ASN A 367 -19.47 0.33 -12.52
N LEU A 368 -19.56 -0.29 -13.71
CA LEU A 368 -19.91 0.43 -14.93
C LEU A 368 -21.38 0.87 -14.85
N VAL A 369 -21.62 2.18 -14.96
CA VAL A 369 -22.97 2.74 -14.87
C VAL A 369 -23.55 3.03 -16.24
N LYS A 370 -22.80 3.71 -17.11
CA LYS A 370 -23.27 4.09 -18.45
C LYS A 370 -22.16 4.49 -19.42
N LEU A 371 -22.53 4.54 -20.71
CA LEU A 371 -21.77 5.15 -21.79
C LEU A 371 -22.20 6.61 -21.96
N LEU A 372 -21.23 7.53 -21.94
CA LEU A 372 -21.42 8.94 -22.26
C LEU A 372 -20.85 9.22 -23.65
N LYS A 373 -21.70 9.65 -24.58
CA LYS A 373 -21.32 9.85 -25.99
C LYS A 373 -20.86 11.28 -26.24
N GLY A 374 -19.70 11.44 -26.89
CA GLY A 374 -19.18 12.73 -27.35
C GLY A 374 -18.99 13.76 -26.24
N VAL A 375 -18.64 13.35 -25.02
CA VAL A 375 -18.54 14.27 -23.87
C VAL A 375 -17.12 14.78 -23.61
N ILE A 376 -16.09 14.15 -24.20
CA ILE A 376 -14.69 14.58 -24.08
C ILE A 376 -14.17 15.04 -25.44
N LYS A 377 -13.74 16.30 -25.52
CA LYS A 377 -13.00 16.80 -26.68
C LYS A 377 -11.52 16.41 -26.56
N LYS A 378 -11.00 15.69 -27.55
CA LYS A 378 -9.59 15.28 -27.66
C LYS A 378 -9.06 15.66 -29.03
N GLY A 379 -8.22 16.70 -29.08
CA GLY A 379 -7.88 17.34 -30.36
C GLY A 379 -9.14 17.94 -31.01
N ASP A 380 -9.38 17.59 -32.27
CA ASP A 380 -10.58 18.00 -33.02
C ASP A 380 -11.74 16.98 -32.93
N GLU A 381 -11.54 15.85 -32.23
CA GLU A 381 -12.53 14.79 -32.12
C GLU A 381 -13.30 14.86 -30.79
N MET A 382 -14.59 14.55 -30.84
CA MET A 382 -15.38 14.26 -29.65
C MET A 382 -15.35 12.74 -29.41
N ARG A 383 -14.99 12.33 -28.19
CA ARG A 383 -14.82 10.92 -27.83
C ARG A 383 -15.78 10.50 -26.72
N ASP A 384 -16.18 9.24 -26.82
CA ASP A 384 -17.06 8.58 -25.88
C ASP A 384 -16.28 8.05 -24.67
N VAL A 385 -16.91 8.05 -23.50
CA VAL A 385 -16.33 7.52 -22.26
C VAL A 385 -17.33 6.63 -21.52
N TYR A 386 -16.79 5.64 -20.83
CA TYR A 386 -17.55 4.90 -19.83
C TYR A 386 -17.47 5.59 -18.47
N LEU A 387 -18.61 5.75 -17.82
CA LEU A 387 -18.73 6.21 -16.44
C LEU A 387 -18.81 5.01 -15.51
N PHE A 388 -17.91 4.98 -14.54
CA PHE A 388 -17.89 4.02 -13.46
C PHE A 388 -18.12 4.72 -12.11
N ILE A 389 -18.79 4.06 -11.17
CA ILE A 389 -19.04 4.58 -9.82
C ILE A 389 -18.61 3.53 -8.80
N LYS A 390 -17.91 3.97 -7.76
CA LYS A 390 -17.66 3.18 -6.54
C LYS A 390 -18.36 3.86 -5.38
N GLU A 391 -19.22 3.11 -4.72
CA GLU A 391 -19.94 3.56 -3.53
C GLU A 391 -19.16 3.16 -2.28
N ARG A 392 -19.31 3.94 -1.21
CA ARG A 392 -18.78 3.63 0.10
C ARG A 392 -19.51 2.41 0.67
N GLU A 393 -18.76 1.40 1.12
CA GLU A 393 -19.35 0.29 1.87
C GLU A 393 -19.84 0.82 3.22
N VAL A 394 -21.15 0.81 3.43
CA VAL A 394 -21.76 1.14 4.72
C VAL A 394 -21.84 -0.17 5.51
N GLU A 395 -21.12 -0.26 6.64
CA GLU A 395 -21.36 -1.36 7.59
C GLU A 395 -22.85 -1.40 7.90
N GLN A 396 -23.49 -2.56 7.70
CA GLN A 396 -24.91 -2.76 7.94
C GLN A 396 -25.26 -2.54 9.42
N THR A 397 -25.43 -1.29 9.79
CA THR A 397 -26.20 -0.88 10.95
C THR A 397 -27.00 0.34 10.53
N HIS A 398 -28.25 0.07 10.14
CA HIS A 398 -29.29 1.02 9.80
C HIS A 398 -29.00 1.92 8.59
N ASN A 399 -29.57 1.58 7.44
CA ASN A 399 -30.68 2.40 6.93
C ASN A 399 -31.39 1.76 5.71
N ILE A 400 -32.65 1.43 5.97
CA ILE A 400 -33.75 1.19 5.01
C ILE A 400 -34.08 2.47 4.19
N LEU A 401 -33.33 3.57 4.38
CA LEU A 401 -33.59 4.85 3.73
C LEU A 401 -33.17 4.92 2.24
N LEU A 402 -32.16 4.18 1.79
CA LEU A 402 -31.70 4.27 0.40
C LEU A 402 -32.62 3.51 -0.57
N PHE A 403 -33.22 2.39 -0.10
CA PHE A 403 -34.24 1.66 -0.86
C PHE A 403 -35.59 2.43 -0.93
N ALA A 404 -35.82 3.35 0.01
CA ALA A 404 -36.97 4.24 0.00
C ALA A 404 -36.78 5.44 -0.94
N LEU A 405 -35.57 5.97 -1.11
CA LEU A 405 -35.28 7.07 -2.03
C LEU A 405 -35.33 6.67 -3.51
N MET A 406 -35.11 5.40 -3.84
CA MET A 406 -35.27 4.87 -5.20
C MET A 406 -36.73 4.58 -5.61
N ASN A 407 -37.70 4.69 -4.68
CA ASN A 407 -39.12 4.38 -4.95
C ASN A 407 -40.10 5.55 -4.71
N LEU A 408 -39.61 6.80 -4.58
CA LEU A 408 -40.47 7.99 -4.40
C LEU A 408 -41.12 8.50 -5.71
N GLY A 409 -41.47 7.58 -6.61
CA GLY A 409 -42.30 7.87 -7.79
C GLY A 409 -43.80 7.63 -7.58
N GLN A 410 -44.23 6.97 -6.51
CA GLN A 410 -45.65 6.60 -6.34
C GLN A 410 -46.11 6.46 -4.88
N ILE A 411 -46.22 7.55 -4.10
CA ILE A 411 -47.08 7.57 -2.90
C ILE A 411 -47.77 8.95 -2.76
N PRO A 412 -49.11 9.03 -2.63
CA PRO A 412 -49.84 10.29 -2.50
C PRO A 412 -49.53 11.08 -1.22
N TYR A 413 -49.66 12.40 -1.32
CA TYR A 413 -49.28 13.49 -0.39
C TYR A 413 -49.83 13.43 1.06
N GLN A 414 -50.55 12.39 1.49
CA GLN A 414 -51.26 12.39 2.79
C GLN A 414 -50.56 11.70 3.97
N ILE A 415 -49.31 11.24 3.84
CA ILE A 415 -48.57 10.61 4.97
C ILE A 415 -47.28 11.40 5.22
N LYS A 416 -47.41 12.61 5.78
CA LYS A 416 -46.27 13.47 6.18
C LYS A 416 -46.40 14.04 7.60
N GLN A 417 -47.20 13.44 8.46
CA GLN A 417 -47.31 13.83 9.87
C GLN A 417 -47.34 12.60 10.79
N SER A 418 -46.16 12.15 11.24
CA SER A 418 -45.92 11.47 12.53
C SER A 418 -44.46 11.00 12.59
N LEU A 419 -43.85 11.04 13.79
CA LEU A 419 -42.43 10.79 14.17
C LEU A 419 -41.57 12.06 14.07
N VAL A 420 -41.45 12.99 15.03
CA VAL A 420 -41.52 13.03 16.50
C VAL A 420 -40.53 12.08 17.22
N SER A 421 -39.37 12.68 17.54
CA SER A 421 -38.44 12.43 18.66
C SER A 421 -38.04 10.99 19.03
N VAL A 422 -36.74 10.67 18.94
CA VAL A 422 -36.08 9.74 19.89
C VAL A 422 -34.64 10.21 20.17
N SER A 423 -34.29 10.16 21.45
CA SER A 423 -33.10 10.68 22.12
C SER A 423 -31.83 9.86 21.90
N ILE A 424 -30.69 10.54 22.00
CA ILE A 424 -29.32 10.00 21.97
C ILE A 424 -28.91 9.60 23.39
N HIS A 425 -28.43 8.36 23.58
CA HIS A 425 -27.57 8.00 24.70
C HIS A 425 -26.43 7.07 24.23
N TYR A 426 -25.23 7.46 24.67
CA TYR A 426 -23.85 6.98 24.46
C TYR A 426 -23.57 5.75 23.60
#